data_AF-A0A1G4IAZ7-F1
#
_entry.id   AF-A0A1G4IAZ7-F1
#
_cell.length_a   1.000
_cell.length_b   1.000
_cell.length_c   1.000
_cell.angle_alpha   90.00
_cell.angle_beta   90.00
_cell.angle_gamma   90.00
#
_symmetry.space_group_name_H-M   'P 1'
#
loop_
_entity.id
_entity.type
_entity.pdbx_description
1 polymer ?
#
loop_
_entity_poly.entity_id
_entity_poly.type
_entity_poly.pdbx_seq_one_letter_code
_entity_poly.pdbx_strand_id
1 'polypeptide(L)'
;MREFLATQAVLSASNHGCLSTADGATTVVQGIQQLETTKTTCKLATDLSPEGSPNFAVLEKAGPQGELAEIKTVNTITANGQNTNCNLNSINTGHKWLNDGSNNQNIAASNPSVAAGLISISSTGLTSKGLTTLLAADGALIIKAAQAAIKREQGTAQPADKTTATSKGSNDNFKQAGRRYLLELAADDNKHDQQLQSKVTEGYNAAGKPTNLLLQEIYDMPIEGILKNSPSLKKLGDITDINQLLELHFYYSDLQKQKLANA
;
A
#
# COMPACT_ATOMS: atom_id res chain seq x y z
N MET A 1 -15.61 -8.68 -7.55
CA MET A 1 -16.64 -8.49 -6.50
C MET A 1 -17.57 -7.33 -6.84
N ARG A 2 -17.04 -6.13 -7.05
CA ARG A 2 -17.85 -4.94 -7.44
C ARG A 2 -18.78 -5.21 -8.62
N GLU A 3 -18.25 -5.74 -9.71
CA GLU A 3 -19.06 -6.09 -10.89
C GLU A 3 -20.24 -7.00 -10.51
N PHE A 4 -19.97 -8.12 -9.83
CA PHE A 4 -21.01 -9.05 -9.42
C PHE A 4 -22.13 -8.36 -8.61
N LEU A 5 -21.78 -7.54 -7.63
CA LEU A 5 -22.75 -6.79 -6.82
C LEU A 5 -23.51 -5.75 -7.65
N ALA A 6 -22.84 -5.03 -8.55
CA ALA A 6 -23.46 -4.08 -9.46
C ALA A 6 -24.48 -4.76 -10.37
N THR A 7 -24.09 -5.87 -11.00
CA THR A 7 -24.97 -6.67 -11.85
C THR A 7 -26.20 -7.14 -11.09
N GLN A 8 -26.04 -7.67 -9.87
CA GLN A 8 -27.19 -8.14 -9.07
C GLN A 8 -28.10 -6.99 -8.62
N ALA A 9 -27.54 -5.82 -8.29
CA ALA A 9 -28.33 -4.65 -7.93
C ALA A 9 -29.14 -4.12 -9.13
N VAL A 10 -28.57 -4.11 -10.34
CA VAL A 10 -29.23 -3.57 -11.55
C VAL A 10 -30.25 -4.55 -12.13
N LEU A 11 -30.02 -5.86 -12.06
CA LEU A 11 -30.95 -6.88 -12.58
C LEU A 11 -32.10 -7.22 -11.62
N SER A 12 -32.38 -6.35 -10.64
CA SER A 12 -33.44 -6.53 -9.65
C SER A 12 -34.66 -5.64 -9.93
N ALA A 13 -35.85 -6.15 -9.64
CA ALA A 13 -37.14 -5.47 -9.72
C ALA A 13 -37.97 -5.75 -8.45
N SER A 14 -39.10 -5.05 -8.22
CA SER A 14 -39.86 -4.98 -6.97
C SER A 14 -39.88 -6.24 -6.07
N ASN A 15 -40.08 -7.43 -6.63
CA ASN A 15 -40.11 -8.71 -5.90
C ASN A 15 -39.22 -9.80 -6.55
N HIS A 16 -38.26 -9.39 -7.38
CA HIS A 16 -37.39 -10.28 -8.13
C HIS A 16 -35.96 -9.76 -8.10
N GLY A 17 -35.09 -10.34 -7.28
CA GLY A 17 -33.73 -9.85 -7.10
C GLY A 17 -32.88 -10.76 -6.22
N CYS A 18 -31.55 -10.64 -6.40
CA CYS A 18 -30.57 -11.50 -5.74
C CYS A 18 -29.83 -10.85 -4.56
N LEU A 19 -30.13 -9.59 -4.26
CA LEU A 19 -29.63 -8.88 -3.09
C LEU A 19 -30.81 -8.44 -2.23
N SER A 20 -30.88 -8.90 -0.98
CA SER A 20 -31.86 -8.43 0.00
C SER A 20 -31.35 -7.19 0.73
N THR A 21 -32.26 -6.32 1.18
CA THR A 21 -31.87 -5.11 1.94
C THR A 21 -31.37 -5.43 3.35
N ALA A 22 -31.75 -6.58 3.90
CA ALA A 22 -31.28 -7.13 5.16
C ALA A 22 -31.45 -8.65 5.20
N ASP A 23 -30.92 -9.30 6.24
CA ASP A 23 -31.10 -10.73 6.45
C ASP A 23 -32.58 -11.05 6.68
N GLY A 24 -33.11 -12.02 5.93
CA GLY A 24 -34.53 -12.40 6.00
C GLY A 24 -35.51 -11.40 5.38
N ALA A 25 -35.04 -10.30 4.78
CA ALA A 25 -35.92 -9.29 4.17
C ALA A 25 -36.54 -9.78 2.85
N THR A 26 -37.81 -9.43 2.62
CA THR A 26 -38.52 -9.60 1.34
C THR A 26 -38.15 -8.51 0.33
N THR A 27 -37.75 -7.34 0.81
CA THR A 27 -37.35 -6.21 -0.03
C THR A 27 -36.00 -6.48 -0.66
N VAL A 28 -35.96 -6.38 -1.99
CA VAL A 28 -34.74 -6.50 -2.77
C VAL A 28 -34.10 -5.14 -3.03
N VAL A 29 -32.78 -5.12 -3.10
CA VAL A 29 -32.00 -3.94 -3.51
C VAL A 29 -32.17 -3.72 -5.01
N GLN A 30 -32.63 -2.54 -5.40
CA GLN A 30 -32.87 -2.12 -6.78
C GLN A 30 -31.96 -0.94 -7.12
N GLY A 31 -30.96 -1.23 -7.94
CA GLY A 31 -29.96 -0.26 -8.38
C GLY A 31 -28.85 -0.01 -7.36
N ILE A 32 -27.76 0.55 -7.88
CA ILE A 32 -26.53 0.81 -7.13
C ILE A 32 -26.77 1.81 -5.98
N GLN A 33 -27.57 2.84 -6.21
CA GLN A 33 -27.85 3.85 -5.18
C GLN A 33 -28.55 3.25 -3.95
N GLN A 34 -29.46 2.29 -4.14
CA GLN A 34 -30.10 1.62 -3.01
C GLN A 34 -29.12 0.69 -2.28
N LEU A 35 -28.21 0.04 -3.00
CA LEU A 35 -27.15 -0.78 -2.38
C LEU A 35 -26.27 0.07 -1.46
N GLU A 36 -25.80 1.21 -1.96
CA GLU A 36 -24.89 2.10 -1.23
C GLU A 36 -25.57 2.84 -0.08
N THR A 37 -26.87 3.11 -0.15
CA THR A 37 -27.64 3.68 0.97
C THR A 37 -27.98 2.64 2.03
N THR A 38 -28.33 1.41 1.62
CA THR A 38 -28.66 0.32 2.55
C THR A 38 -27.42 -0.21 3.27
N LYS A 39 -26.27 -0.25 2.57
CA LYS A 39 -24.97 -0.67 3.12
C LYS A 39 -23.92 0.37 2.75
N THR A 40 -23.77 1.37 3.60
CA THR A 40 -22.86 2.52 3.39
C THR A 40 -21.39 2.15 3.24
N THR A 41 -20.99 0.97 3.72
CA THR A 41 -19.64 0.39 3.53
C THR A 41 -19.47 -0.31 2.18
N CYS A 42 -20.54 -0.59 1.46
CA CYS A 42 -20.55 -1.26 0.16
C CYS A 42 -20.55 -0.25 -1.01
N LYS A 43 -19.61 0.70 -0.98
CA LYS A 43 -19.43 1.66 -2.07
C LYS A 43 -18.77 0.97 -3.27
N LEU A 44 -19.41 1.07 -4.43
CA LEU A 44 -18.89 0.52 -5.68
C LEU A 44 -17.98 1.52 -6.41
N ALA A 45 -18.10 2.81 -6.08
CA ALA A 45 -17.27 3.89 -6.61
C ALA A 45 -15.77 3.75 -6.24
N THR A 46 -14.92 4.29 -7.12
CA THR A 46 -13.46 4.19 -7.14
C THR A 46 -12.75 5.40 -6.52
N ASP A 47 -13.30 6.00 -5.49
CA ASP A 47 -12.53 7.01 -4.77
C ASP A 47 -11.40 6.27 -4.04
N LEU A 48 -10.19 6.34 -4.61
CA LEU A 48 -8.98 5.95 -3.91
C LEU A 48 -8.97 6.76 -2.61
N SER A 49 -9.00 6.07 -1.47
CA SER A 49 -8.92 6.76 -0.19
C SER A 49 -7.67 7.64 -0.16
N PRO A 50 -7.74 8.82 0.49
CA PRO A 50 -6.56 9.66 0.67
C PRO A 50 -5.42 8.86 1.33
N GLU A 51 -4.19 9.33 1.11
CA GLU A 51 -2.98 8.75 1.70
C GLU A 51 -3.18 8.40 3.18
N GLY A 52 -2.88 7.15 3.53
CA GLY A 52 -3.07 6.61 4.87
C GLY A 52 -2.87 5.10 4.91
N SER A 53 -2.89 4.52 6.10
CA SER A 53 -2.87 3.07 6.31
C SER A 53 -4.29 2.52 6.12
N PRO A 54 -4.62 1.88 4.97
CA PRO A 54 -5.94 1.28 4.80
C PRO A 54 -6.19 0.22 5.85
N ASN A 55 -7.36 0.27 6.49
CA ASN A 55 -7.84 -0.80 7.36
C ASN A 55 -8.53 -1.87 6.51
N PHE A 56 -7.93 -3.06 6.40
CA PHE A 56 -8.47 -4.15 5.60
C PHE A 56 -9.29 -5.12 6.46
N ALA A 57 -10.57 -4.85 6.67
CA ALA A 57 -11.43 -5.66 7.57
C ALA A 57 -11.70 -7.13 7.13
N VAL A 58 -11.46 -7.47 5.86
CA VAL A 58 -11.79 -8.80 5.29
C VAL A 58 -10.54 -9.59 4.87
N LEU A 59 -9.48 -8.90 4.47
CA LEU A 59 -8.24 -9.51 4.00
C LEU A 59 -7.05 -8.77 4.63
N GLU A 60 -6.60 -9.23 5.79
CA GLU A 60 -5.52 -8.58 6.53
C GLU A 60 -4.15 -9.11 6.13
N LYS A 61 -3.08 -8.49 6.66
CA LYS A 61 -1.72 -9.04 6.56
C LYS A 61 -1.63 -10.47 7.08
N ALA A 62 -2.34 -10.77 8.18
CA ALA A 62 -2.41 -12.10 8.78
C ALA A 62 -3.17 -13.11 7.90
N GLY A 63 -4.06 -12.64 7.03
CA GLY A 63 -4.89 -13.46 6.15
C GLY A 63 -6.36 -13.03 6.17
N PRO A 64 -7.25 -13.85 5.58
CA PRO A 64 -8.68 -13.58 5.57
C PRO A 64 -9.31 -13.55 6.96
N GLN A 65 -10.30 -12.67 7.13
CA GLN A 65 -11.10 -12.56 8.36
C GLN A 65 -12.59 -12.39 8.07
N GLY A 66 -13.40 -12.49 9.14
CA GLY A 66 -14.83 -12.33 9.10
C GLY A 66 -15.56 -13.47 8.39
N GLU A 67 -16.82 -13.23 8.03
CA GLU A 67 -17.71 -14.28 7.53
C GLU A 67 -17.26 -14.90 6.21
N LEU A 68 -16.49 -14.17 5.39
CA LEU A 68 -16.00 -14.66 4.10
C LEU A 68 -14.67 -15.42 4.22
N ALA A 69 -14.07 -15.52 5.41
CA ALA A 69 -12.85 -16.30 5.60
C ALA A 69 -13.10 -17.80 5.36
N GLU A 70 -14.26 -18.30 5.79
CA GLU A 70 -14.65 -19.71 5.74
C GLU A 70 -15.58 -20.01 4.56
N ILE A 71 -15.69 -21.31 4.25
CA ILE A 71 -16.67 -21.82 3.29
C ILE A 71 -18.07 -21.53 3.82
N LYS A 72 -18.96 -21.08 2.92
CA LYS A 72 -20.38 -20.92 3.23
C LYS A 72 -21.21 -21.82 2.33
N THR A 73 -22.02 -22.66 2.96
CA THR A 73 -22.91 -23.59 2.28
C THR A 73 -24.19 -22.89 1.82
N VAL A 74 -24.99 -23.59 1.03
CA VAL A 74 -26.32 -23.16 0.63
C VAL A 74 -27.12 -22.75 1.87
N ASN A 75 -27.96 -21.72 1.75
CA ASN A 75 -28.79 -21.17 2.83
C ASN A 75 -28.04 -20.47 3.96
N THR A 76 -26.71 -20.30 3.86
CA THR A 76 -25.93 -19.48 4.80
C THR A 76 -25.54 -18.12 4.23
N ILE A 77 -25.43 -18.00 2.90
CA ILE A 77 -25.26 -16.72 2.19
C ILE A 77 -26.56 -16.22 1.55
N THR A 78 -27.64 -16.99 1.68
CA THR A 78 -28.95 -16.68 1.10
C THR A 78 -29.99 -16.77 2.22
N ALA A 79 -30.79 -15.73 2.39
CA ALA A 79 -31.80 -15.69 3.43
C ALA A 79 -32.78 -16.86 3.30
N ASN A 80 -32.97 -17.62 4.38
CA ASN A 80 -34.05 -18.60 4.48
C ASN A 80 -35.39 -17.87 4.64
N GLY A 81 -36.37 -18.19 3.79
CA GLY A 81 -37.79 -18.01 4.14
C GLY A 81 -38.57 -16.93 3.41
N GLN A 82 -38.00 -16.21 2.44
CA GLN A 82 -38.76 -15.24 1.63
C GLN A 82 -38.37 -15.35 0.16
N ASN A 83 -39.32 -15.70 -0.71
CA ASN A 83 -39.08 -15.91 -2.14
C ASN A 83 -38.86 -14.57 -2.84
N THR A 84 -37.61 -14.10 -2.89
CA THR A 84 -37.20 -12.94 -3.70
C THR A 84 -37.04 -13.27 -5.18
N ASN A 85 -37.42 -14.48 -5.61
CA ASN A 85 -37.31 -14.99 -6.98
C ASN A 85 -35.89 -14.83 -7.58
N CYS A 86 -34.82 -14.94 -6.78
CA CYS A 86 -33.46 -14.92 -7.31
C CYS A 86 -33.17 -16.19 -8.11
N ASN A 87 -33.16 -16.08 -9.44
CA ASN A 87 -32.87 -17.22 -10.33
C ASN A 87 -31.49 -17.85 -10.08
N LEU A 88 -30.50 -17.06 -9.67
CA LEU A 88 -29.15 -17.55 -9.32
C LEU A 88 -29.13 -18.45 -8.08
N ASN A 89 -30.13 -18.33 -7.19
CA ASN A 89 -30.22 -19.12 -5.96
C ASN A 89 -31.36 -20.15 -6.00
N SER A 90 -31.95 -20.39 -7.17
CA SER A 90 -33.05 -21.34 -7.29
C SER A 90 -32.51 -22.79 -7.26
N ILE A 91 -33.09 -23.62 -6.39
CA ILE A 91 -32.88 -25.08 -6.36
C ILE A 91 -33.77 -25.69 -7.46
N ASN A 92 -33.52 -25.35 -8.73
CA ASN A 92 -34.30 -25.90 -9.84
C ASN A 92 -33.54 -27.06 -10.50
N THR A 93 -34.24 -28.13 -10.88
CA THR A 93 -33.71 -29.34 -11.55
C THR A 93 -33.31 -29.11 -13.02
N GLY A 94 -32.98 -27.86 -13.36
CA GLY A 94 -32.46 -27.42 -14.65
C GLY A 94 -31.91 -26.02 -14.48
N HIS A 95 -30.63 -25.91 -14.14
CA HIS A 95 -29.96 -24.63 -13.95
C HIS A 95 -29.86 -23.92 -15.29
N LYS A 96 -30.55 -22.78 -15.40
CA LYS A 96 -30.62 -21.96 -16.61
C LYS A 96 -30.21 -20.54 -16.25
N TRP A 97 -29.04 -20.09 -16.71
CA TRP A 97 -28.63 -18.69 -16.59
C TRP A 97 -29.45 -17.77 -17.51
N LEU A 98 -29.98 -18.32 -18.61
CA LEU A 98 -30.87 -17.65 -19.55
C LEU A 98 -32.08 -18.56 -19.76
N ASN A 99 -33.29 -18.01 -19.66
CA ASN A 99 -34.51 -18.72 -20.04
C ASN A 99 -34.76 -18.46 -21.54
N ASP A 100 -34.07 -19.18 -22.43
CA ASP A 100 -34.12 -18.91 -23.89
C ASP A 100 -35.13 -19.77 -24.68
N GLY A 101 -36.01 -20.52 -24.00
CA GLY A 101 -36.97 -21.41 -24.64
C GLY A 101 -36.50 -22.87 -24.79
N SER A 102 -37.06 -23.60 -25.75
CA SER A 102 -37.12 -25.09 -25.75
C SER A 102 -35.80 -25.84 -25.96
N ASN A 103 -34.65 -25.16 -26.16
CA ASN A 103 -33.35 -25.79 -26.43
C ASN A 103 -32.33 -25.68 -25.27
N ASN A 104 -32.83 -25.40 -24.06
CA ASN A 104 -32.03 -25.09 -22.88
C ASN A 104 -31.12 -26.24 -22.39
N GLN A 105 -29.81 -26.03 -22.40
CA GLN A 105 -28.82 -26.94 -21.81
C GLN A 105 -28.68 -26.73 -20.30
N ASN A 106 -28.66 -27.83 -19.53
CA ASN A 106 -28.42 -27.80 -18.09
C ASN A 106 -26.93 -27.57 -17.82
N ILE A 107 -26.59 -26.41 -17.25
CA ILE A 107 -25.20 -26.07 -16.90
C ILE A 107 -24.78 -26.55 -15.50
N ALA A 108 -25.61 -27.32 -14.79
CA ALA A 108 -25.33 -27.79 -13.43
C ALA A 108 -24.02 -28.58 -13.32
N ALA A 109 -23.62 -29.30 -14.37
CA ALA A 109 -22.36 -30.05 -14.40
C ALA A 109 -21.12 -29.14 -14.43
N SER A 110 -21.26 -27.88 -14.85
CA SER A 110 -20.14 -26.95 -15.07
C SER A 110 -19.75 -26.12 -13.85
N ASN A 111 -20.57 -26.12 -12.78
CA ASN A 111 -20.33 -25.42 -11.50
C ASN A 111 -19.63 -24.04 -11.65
N PRO A 112 -20.22 -23.09 -12.38
CA PRO A 112 -19.57 -21.82 -12.65
C PRO A 112 -19.31 -21.04 -11.36
N SER A 113 -18.26 -20.22 -11.39
CA SER A 113 -17.88 -19.36 -10.27
C SER A 113 -17.77 -17.90 -10.69
N VAL A 114 -18.21 -17.01 -9.82
CA VAL A 114 -18.21 -15.55 -10.03
C VAL A 114 -17.44 -14.86 -8.91
N ALA A 115 -17.30 -13.53 -9.01
CA ALA A 115 -16.58 -12.72 -8.02
C ALA A 115 -15.16 -13.22 -7.72
N ALA A 116 -14.36 -13.41 -8.79
CA ALA A 116 -13.00 -13.96 -8.72
C ALA A 116 -12.92 -15.36 -8.09
N GLY A 117 -13.98 -16.16 -8.28
CA GLY A 117 -14.05 -17.54 -7.80
C GLY A 117 -14.58 -17.71 -6.38
N LEU A 118 -14.90 -16.61 -5.67
CA LEU A 118 -15.38 -16.66 -4.30
C LEU A 118 -16.77 -17.28 -4.20
N ILE A 119 -17.66 -16.92 -5.12
CA ILE A 119 -19.03 -17.44 -5.13
C ILE A 119 -19.12 -18.54 -6.18
N SER A 120 -19.56 -19.72 -5.75
CA SER A 120 -19.85 -20.84 -6.64
C SER A 120 -21.35 -21.04 -6.78
N ILE A 121 -21.77 -21.31 -8.00
CA ILE A 121 -23.16 -21.57 -8.32
C ILE A 121 -23.27 -23.07 -8.56
N SER A 122 -24.00 -23.74 -7.68
CA SER A 122 -24.14 -25.20 -7.66
C SER A 122 -25.58 -25.62 -7.93
N SER A 123 -25.78 -26.93 -8.14
CA SER A 123 -27.11 -27.51 -8.32
C SER A 123 -28.07 -27.24 -7.14
N THR A 124 -27.50 -27.01 -5.96
CA THR A 124 -28.21 -26.76 -4.71
C THR A 124 -28.36 -25.28 -4.36
N GLY A 125 -27.78 -24.36 -5.13
CA GLY A 125 -27.81 -22.92 -4.87
C GLY A 125 -26.42 -22.28 -4.74
N LEU A 126 -26.38 -21.03 -4.26
CA LEU A 126 -25.13 -20.28 -4.09
C LEU A 126 -24.34 -20.79 -2.89
N THR A 127 -23.02 -20.87 -3.05
CA THR A 127 -22.06 -21.14 -1.96
C THR A 127 -20.89 -20.17 -2.03
N SER A 128 -20.19 -19.96 -0.91
CA SER A 128 -18.89 -19.30 -0.90
C SER A 128 -17.79 -20.35 -0.72
N LYS A 129 -16.72 -20.28 -1.52
CA LYS A 129 -15.52 -21.12 -1.32
C LYS A 129 -14.71 -20.71 -0.09
N GLY A 130 -14.99 -19.54 0.48
CA GLY A 130 -14.16 -18.97 1.54
C GLY A 130 -12.82 -18.45 1.02
N LEU A 131 -12.39 -17.31 1.52
CA LEU A 131 -11.13 -16.68 1.13
C LEU A 131 -9.93 -17.53 1.55
N THR A 132 -10.01 -18.25 2.68
CA THR A 132 -8.93 -19.13 3.15
C THR A 132 -8.67 -20.26 2.16
N THR A 133 -9.73 -20.97 1.76
CA THR A 133 -9.64 -22.05 0.77
C THR A 133 -9.19 -21.53 -0.58
N LEU A 134 -9.69 -20.37 -1.01
CA LEU A 134 -9.28 -19.77 -2.28
C LEU A 134 -7.79 -19.43 -2.30
N LEU A 135 -7.27 -18.83 -1.23
CA LEU A 135 -5.84 -18.50 -1.15
C LEU A 135 -4.95 -19.75 -1.18
N ALA A 136 -5.45 -20.89 -0.69
CA ALA A 136 -4.76 -22.17 -0.80
C ALA A 136 -4.86 -22.80 -2.20
N ALA A 137 -5.89 -22.47 -2.98
CA ALA A 137 -6.14 -23.06 -4.30
C ALA A 137 -5.26 -22.45 -5.41
N ASP A 138 -4.79 -23.27 -6.36
CA ASP A 138 -3.86 -22.82 -7.41
C ASP A 138 -4.43 -21.73 -8.34
N GLY A 139 -5.73 -21.76 -8.65
CA GLY A 139 -6.36 -20.88 -9.63
C GLY A 139 -6.80 -19.49 -9.15
N ALA A 140 -6.63 -19.12 -7.87
CA ALA A 140 -7.18 -17.88 -7.31
C ALA A 140 -6.28 -16.64 -7.53
N LEU A 141 -5.85 -16.39 -8.77
CA LEU A 141 -4.81 -15.41 -9.11
C LEU A 141 -5.09 -14.00 -8.58
N ILE A 142 -6.30 -13.48 -8.75
CA ILE A 142 -6.67 -12.11 -8.36
C ILE A 142 -6.63 -11.95 -6.83
N ILE A 143 -7.19 -12.91 -6.08
CA ILE A 143 -7.23 -12.86 -4.61
C ILE A 143 -5.83 -13.06 -4.02
N LYS A 144 -5.01 -13.94 -4.61
CA LYS A 144 -3.60 -14.11 -4.22
C LYS A 144 -2.79 -12.84 -4.46
N ALA A 145 -2.97 -12.19 -5.61
CA ALA A 145 -2.29 -10.93 -5.92
C ALA A 145 -2.68 -9.82 -4.93
N ALA A 146 -3.97 -9.72 -4.59
CA ALA A 146 -4.46 -8.78 -3.57
C ALA A 146 -3.82 -9.07 -2.19
N GLN A 147 -3.83 -10.32 -1.73
CA GLN A 147 -3.22 -10.71 -0.46
C GLN A 147 -1.72 -10.44 -0.43
N ALA A 148 -1.01 -10.68 -1.53
CA ALA A 148 0.41 -10.39 -1.65
C ALA A 148 0.68 -8.88 -1.58
N ALA A 149 -0.15 -8.06 -2.23
CA ALA A 149 -0.03 -6.60 -2.15
C ALA A 149 -0.29 -6.07 -0.74
N ILE A 150 -1.27 -6.63 -0.01
CA ILE A 150 -1.56 -6.25 1.38
C ILE A 150 -0.41 -6.63 2.32
N LYS A 151 0.25 -7.78 2.07
CA LYS A 151 1.41 -8.23 2.84
C LYS A 151 2.67 -7.41 2.56
N ARG A 152 2.78 -6.77 1.40
CA ARG A 152 3.92 -5.88 1.14
C ARG A 152 3.86 -4.73 2.14
N GLU A 153 4.92 -4.62 2.93
CA GLU A 153 5.12 -3.42 3.73
C GLU A 153 5.25 -2.24 2.77
N GLN A 154 4.49 -1.16 3.01
CA GLN A 154 4.86 0.12 2.43
C GLN A 154 6.27 0.38 2.92
N GLY A 155 7.21 0.56 1.99
CA GLY A 155 8.59 0.89 2.36
C GLY A 155 8.54 2.13 3.22
N THR A 156 8.72 1.96 4.53
CA THR A 156 8.92 3.08 5.42
C THR A 156 10.20 3.72 4.97
N ALA A 157 10.14 4.99 4.57
CA ALA A 157 11.34 5.75 4.32
C ALA A 157 12.24 5.57 5.54
N GLN A 158 13.42 4.96 5.34
CA GLN A 158 14.33 4.79 6.46
C GLN A 158 14.61 6.20 6.99
N PRO A 159 14.41 6.45 8.30
CA PRO A 159 14.76 7.73 8.86
C PRO A 159 16.23 7.97 8.54
N ALA A 160 16.56 9.19 8.11
CA ALA A 160 17.95 9.56 7.89
C ALA A 160 18.75 9.16 9.13
N ASP A 161 19.86 8.47 8.93
CA ASP A 161 20.73 8.03 10.02
C ASP A 161 21.31 9.27 10.72
N LYS A 162 20.61 9.70 11.77
CA LYS A 162 21.04 10.78 12.67
C LYS A 162 22.00 10.28 13.72
N THR A 163 22.28 8.97 13.77
CA THR A 163 23.38 8.52 14.61
C THR A 163 24.60 9.23 14.07
N THR A 164 25.33 9.81 15.01
CA THR A 164 26.48 10.68 14.82
C THR A 164 27.40 10.07 13.76
N ALA A 165 28.34 10.83 13.21
CA ALA A 165 29.58 10.25 12.69
C ALA A 165 30.33 9.52 13.84
N THR A 166 29.69 8.55 14.48
CA THR A 166 30.28 7.59 15.39
C THR A 166 31.15 6.78 14.46
N SER A 167 32.42 7.16 14.44
CA SER A 167 33.65 6.36 14.53
C SER A 167 33.57 4.82 14.48
N LYS A 168 32.41 4.17 14.52
CA LYS A 168 32.21 2.80 14.08
C LYS A 168 32.09 2.82 12.57
N GLY A 169 33.23 2.72 11.89
CA GLY A 169 33.32 2.50 10.44
C GLY A 169 32.69 1.16 10.04
N SER A 170 31.38 1.00 10.20
CA SER A 170 30.57 -0.12 9.73
C SER A 170 29.61 0.30 8.62
N ASN A 171 29.37 1.60 8.44
CA ASN A 171 28.63 2.11 7.29
C ASN A 171 29.52 2.07 6.04
N ASP A 172 29.17 1.23 5.07
CA ASP A 172 29.97 1.04 3.86
C ASP A 172 30.01 2.29 2.97
N ASN A 173 28.96 3.13 2.95
CA ASN A 173 28.99 4.40 2.22
C ASN A 173 30.01 5.36 2.83
N PHE A 174 30.10 5.39 4.17
CA PHE A 174 31.13 6.17 4.86
C PHE A 174 32.54 5.65 4.57
N LYS A 175 32.75 4.32 4.57
CA LYS A 175 34.06 3.74 4.20
C LYS A 175 34.45 4.07 2.77
N GLN A 176 33.53 3.96 1.82
CA GLN A 176 33.77 4.30 0.42
C GLN A 176 34.16 5.76 0.24
N ALA A 177 33.47 6.68 0.92
CA ALA A 177 33.82 8.10 0.94
C ALA A 177 35.18 8.33 1.62
N GLY A 178 35.44 7.70 2.76
CA GLY A 178 36.71 7.79 3.47
C GLY A 178 37.90 7.30 2.63
N ARG A 179 37.73 6.20 1.89
CA ARG A 179 38.74 5.70 0.94
C ARG A 179 39.09 6.77 -0.10
N ARG A 180 38.07 7.37 -0.73
CA ARG A 180 38.26 8.41 -1.75
C ARG A 180 38.88 9.69 -1.22
N TYR A 181 38.36 10.21 -0.11
CA TYR A 181 38.64 11.58 0.31
C TYR A 181 39.67 11.69 1.44
N LEU A 182 39.90 10.62 2.21
CA LEU A 182 40.90 10.63 3.30
C LEU A 182 42.13 9.77 2.98
N LEU A 183 41.98 8.73 2.15
CA LEU A 183 43.09 7.85 1.75
C LEU A 183 43.49 8.01 0.28
N GLU A 184 42.74 8.78 -0.52
CA GLU A 184 42.97 8.97 -1.95
C GLU A 184 42.97 7.65 -2.75
N LEU A 185 42.17 6.68 -2.30
CA LEU A 185 42.00 5.37 -2.91
C LEU A 185 40.67 5.25 -3.64
N ALA A 186 40.55 4.23 -4.51
CA ALA A 186 39.28 3.86 -5.10
C ALA A 186 38.26 3.47 -4.01
N ALA A 187 36.97 3.72 -4.25
CA ALA A 187 35.92 3.46 -3.26
C ALA A 187 35.84 1.98 -2.86
N ASP A 188 36.24 1.06 -3.73
CA ASP A 188 36.23 -0.37 -3.53
C ASP A 188 37.57 -0.94 -3.01
N ASP A 189 38.64 -0.14 -2.92
CA ASP A 189 39.92 -0.59 -2.38
C ASP A 189 39.91 -0.57 -0.84
N ASN A 190 39.66 -1.73 -0.25
CA ASN A 190 39.50 -1.93 1.19
C ASN A 190 40.81 -2.30 1.92
N LYS A 191 41.97 -2.32 1.23
CA LYS A 191 43.25 -2.79 1.79
C LYS A 191 43.74 -1.95 2.97
N HIS A 192 43.27 -0.71 3.07
CA HIS A 192 43.70 0.26 4.07
C HIS A 192 42.58 0.72 5.01
N ASP A 193 41.46 0.00 5.07
CA ASP A 193 40.31 0.35 5.93
C ASP A 193 40.70 0.54 7.41
N GLN A 194 41.69 -0.24 7.88
CA GLN A 194 42.25 -0.12 9.23
C GLN A 194 42.86 1.28 9.53
N GLN A 195 43.25 2.04 8.52
CA GLN A 195 43.79 3.40 8.66
C GLN A 195 42.69 4.49 8.63
N LEU A 196 41.47 4.16 8.19
CA LEU A 196 40.38 5.13 8.10
C LEU A 196 40.04 5.73 9.47
N GLN A 197 40.03 4.93 10.53
CA GLN A 197 39.71 5.42 11.86
C GLN A 197 40.74 6.45 12.36
N SER A 198 42.04 6.22 12.09
CA SER A 198 43.07 7.18 12.48
C SER A 198 42.97 8.46 11.66
N LYS A 199 42.72 8.36 10.34
CA LYS A 199 42.54 9.52 9.45
C LYS A 199 41.30 10.36 9.77
N VAL A 200 40.19 9.70 10.12
CA VAL A 200 38.99 10.36 10.64
C VAL A 200 39.34 11.07 11.95
N THR A 201 40.08 10.42 12.85
CA THR A 201 40.52 11.05 14.10
C THR A 201 41.47 12.23 13.85
N GLU A 202 42.39 12.15 12.90
CA GLU A 202 43.27 13.26 12.51
C GLU A 202 42.47 14.44 11.93
N GLY A 203 41.55 14.17 10.99
CA GLY A 203 40.75 15.21 10.34
C GLY A 203 39.69 15.85 11.24
N TYR A 204 39.15 15.09 12.21
CA TYR A 204 38.02 15.54 13.04
C TYR A 204 38.38 15.78 14.52
N ASN A 205 39.38 15.09 15.08
CA ASN A 205 39.79 15.18 16.49
C ASN A 205 41.15 15.87 16.72
N ALA A 206 41.71 16.62 15.75
CA ALA A 206 42.93 17.40 15.97
C ALA A 206 42.85 18.37 17.18
N ALA A 207 41.65 18.62 17.73
CA ALA A 207 41.43 19.40 18.95
C ALA A 207 40.55 18.71 20.03
N GLY A 208 40.40 17.38 20.03
CA GLY A 208 39.67 16.66 21.09
C GLY A 208 38.15 16.87 21.14
N LYS A 209 37.54 17.33 20.04
CA LYS A 209 36.09 17.55 19.93
C LYS A 209 35.38 16.30 19.40
N PRO A 210 34.46 15.66 20.14
CA PRO A 210 33.72 14.51 19.63
C PRO A 210 32.92 14.84 18.36
N THR A 211 32.69 13.85 17.49
CA THR A 211 32.07 14.01 16.16
C THR A 211 30.64 14.58 16.16
N ASN A 212 29.96 14.58 17.32
CA ASN A 212 28.69 15.29 17.51
C ASN A 212 28.83 16.81 17.37
N LEU A 213 30.02 17.37 17.67
CA LEU A 213 30.27 18.80 17.53
C LEU A 213 30.37 19.24 16.06
N LEU A 214 30.78 18.39 15.12
CA LEU A 214 30.85 18.77 13.70
C LEU A 214 29.48 18.94 13.06
N LEU A 215 28.55 18.01 13.31
CA LEU A 215 27.17 18.17 12.84
C LEU A 215 26.52 19.39 13.48
N GLN A 216 26.79 19.63 14.76
CA GLN A 216 26.31 20.81 15.45
C GLN A 216 26.94 22.10 14.90
N GLU A 217 28.25 22.12 14.61
CA GLU A 217 28.94 23.25 13.97
C GLU A 217 28.42 23.52 12.55
N ILE A 218 28.10 22.47 11.79
CA ILE A 218 27.43 22.61 10.49
C ILE A 218 26.04 23.21 10.68
N TYR A 219 25.24 22.70 11.62
CA TYR A 219 23.91 23.25 11.89
C TYR A 219 23.94 24.68 12.44
N ASP A 220 24.96 25.03 13.22
CA ASP A 220 25.14 26.36 13.80
C ASP A 220 25.78 27.36 12.84
N MET A 221 26.15 26.94 11.62
CA MET A 221 26.75 27.82 10.61
C MET A 221 25.82 28.99 10.30
N PRO A 222 26.27 30.25 10.52
CA PRO A 222 25.43 31.42 10.33
C PRO A 222 25.21 31.72 8.84
N ILE A 223 23.97 32.02 8.47
CA ILE A 223 23.53 32.32 7.10
C ILE A 223 22.71 33.62 7.02
N GLU A 224 22.70 34.40 8.11
CA GLU A 224 21.93 35.64 8.22
C GLU A 224 22.17 36.58 7.02
N GLY A 225 21.10 36.99 6.36
CA GLY A 225 21.14 37.95 5.25
C GLY A 225 21.54 37.39 3.89
N ILE A 226 21.82 36.08 3.76
CA ILE A 226 22.15 35.47 2.46
C ILE A 226 20.86 35.15 1.69
N LEU A 227 19.90 34.48 2.35
CA LEU A 227 18.61 34.11 1.77
C LEU A 227 17.64 35.31 1.81
N LYS A 228 17.56 36.06 0.72
CA LYS A 228 16.77 37.31 0.65
C LYS A 228 15.27 37.09 0.90
N ASN A 229 14.75 35.95 0.48
CA ASN A 229 13.34 35.59 0.64
C ASN A 229 13.04 34.93 2.00
N SER A 230 14.03 34.76 2.86
CA SER A 230 13.88 34.12 4.16
C SER A 230 14.77 34.77 5.22
N PRO A 231 14.57 36.07 5.51
CA PRO A 231 15.46 36.84 6.39
C PRO A 231 15.43 36.41 7.86
N SER A 232 14.43 35.63 8.26
CA SER A 232 14.31 35.06 9.61
C SER A 232 15.22 33.85 9.84
N LEU A 233 15.78 33.26 8.78
CA LEU A 233 16.69 32.13 8.89
C LEU A 233 18.08 32.62 9.26
N LYS A 234 18.60 32.10 10.37
CA LYS A 234 19.87 32.56 10.95
C LYS A 234 20.96 31.53 10.81
N LYS A 235 20.63 30.25 10.85
CA LYS A 235 21.58 29.15 10.83
C LYS A 235 21.21 28.08 9.80
N LEU A 236 22.19 27.35 9.30
CA LEU A 236 21.99 26.27 8.32
C LEU A 236 21.03 25.18 8.82
N GLY A 237 21.09 24.86 10.11
CA GLY A 237 20.21 23.87 10.74
C GLY A 237 18.74 24.28 10.85
N ASP A 238 18.41 25.56 10.66
CA ASP A 238 17.03 26.05 10.66
C ASP A 238 16.33 25.83 9.30
N ILE A 239 17.09 25.45 8.26
CA ILE A 239 16.56 25.25 6.91
C ILE A 239 15.89 23.89 6.80
N THR A 240 14.66 23.90 6.30
CA THR A 240 13.87 22.70 5.99
C THR A 240 13.52 22.55 4.51
N ASP A 241 13.69 23.60 3.71
CA ASP A 241 13.44 23.60 2.26
C ASP A 241 14.74 23.34 1.48
N ILE A 242 14.70 22.34 0.59
CA ILE A 242 15.84 21.99 -0.28
C ILE A 242 16.20 23.11 -1.25
N ASN A 243 15.25 23.94 -1.68
CA ASN A 243 15.51 25.06 -2.58
C ASN A 243 16.36 26.13 -1.89
N GLN A 244 16.12 26.38 -0.60
CA GLN A 244 16.93 27.29 0.21
C GLN A 244 18.36 26.76 0.39
N LEU A 245 18.53 25.44 0.56
CA LEU A 245 19.85 24.81 0.59
C LEU A 245 20.60 24.94 -0.75
N LEU A 246 19.90 24.81 -1.88
CA LEU A 246 20.49 24.97 -3.21
C LEU A 246 20.90 26.43 -3.47
N GLU A 247 20.08 27.40 -3.07
CA GLU A 247 20.42 28.82 -3.17
C GLU A 247 21.70 29.14 -2.38
N LEU A 248 21.81 28.63 -1.15
CA LEU A 248 23.04 28.75 -0.36
C LEU A 248 24.25 28.08 -1.03
N HIS A 249 24.07 26.88 -1.60
CA HIS A 249 25.15 26.17 -2.29
C HIS A 249 25.72 27.01 -3.45
N PHE A 250 24.86 27.57 -4.30
CA PHE A 250 25.31 28.40 -5.41
C PHE A 250 25.97 29.70 -4.93
N TYR A 251 25.41 30.35 -3.90
CA TYR A 251 26.01 31.54 -3.30
C TYR A 251 27.46 31.28 -2.84
N TYR A 252 27.69 30.22 -2.06
CA TYR A 252 29.03 29.90 -1.56
C TYR A 252 29.97 29.41 -2.66
N SER A 253 29.47 28.64 -3.63
CA SER A 253 30.25 28.21 -4.80
C SER A 253 30.78 29.43 -5.57
N ASP A 254 29.93 30.42 -5.85
CA ASP A 254 30.34 31.59 -6.61
C ASP A 254 31.25 32.51 -5.81
N LEU A 255 31.00 32.67 -4.51
CA LEU A 255 31.92 33.38 -3.61
C LEU A 255 33.32 32.73 -3.60
N GLN A 256 33.39 31.40 -3.61
CA GLN A 256 34.66 30.69 -3.63
C GLN A 256 35.39 30.86 -4.97
N LYS A 257 34.68 30.79 -6.10
CA LYS A 257 35.24 31.11 -7.42
C LYS A 257 35.80 32.54 -7.47
N GLN A 258 35.08 33.52 -6.94
CA GLN A 258 35.53 34.90 -6.87
C GLN A 258 36.79 35.06 -6.02
N LYS A 259 36.84 34.39 -4.85
CA LYS A 259 38.03 34.40 -4.00
C LYS A 259 39.25 33.79 -4.70
N LEU A 260 39.06 32.70 -5.44
CA LEU A 260 40.14 32.05 -6.20
C LEU A 260 40.61 32.89 -7.39
N ALA A 261 39.71 33.63 -8.04
CA ALA A 261 40.08 34.54 -9.14
C ALA A 261 40.84 35.78 -8.67
N ASN A 262 40.69 36.14 -7.39
CA ASN A 262 41.31 37.32 -6.76
C ASN A 262 42.51 36.97 -5.85
N ALA A 263 42.93 35.69 -5.80
CA ALA A 263 44.06 35.18 -5.03
C ALA A 263 45.31 35.04 -5.92
#